data_AF-A0A9E5TP60-F1
#
_entry.id   AF-A0A9E5TP60-F1
#
_cell.length_a   1.000
_cell.length_b   1.000
_cell.length_c   1.000
_cell.angle_alpha   90.00
_cell.angle_beta   90.00
_cell.angle_gamma   90.00
#
_symmetry.space_group_name_H-M   'P 1'
#
loop_
_entity.id
_entity.type
_entity.pdbx_description
1 polymer ?
#
loop_
_entity_poly.entity_id
_entity_poly.type
_entity_poly.pdbx_seq_one_letter_code
_entity_poly.pdbx_strand_id
1 'polypeptide(L)'
;MDQSTGKRTVTRIGVAVLAIAIIFAGAPELRAQQGGGSDPEHRLPLTWDRWLDHAEIGERMRLMADTWPDFLTLTSLGKSYGGRDLWMMTINNPRTGAERTKAAMFIEANVHGNEIQGGEVCLYTIWYLMENYGRIDEITRLVDERVFYIVPTVNPDGRDYFMHETGSGSRTGHVPVDSDGDGLFDEDGPDDLNGNGMIEQIRKYVPGEGTHRISHDDPRIMETVPSGEMGDWILLGSEGIDNDGDGRVNEDPVGGYDPNRNYGADWQPNYIQGGSMNYPFELPESRATNDFWMSHPNIAGFQSYHNSGGMILRGPGTAWHGTYPREDIRVYDELGETGERILPYYDYLIIWQGLYTVHGGSIDWTSDGLGVVSFSNELWSGGQYFGSPLLREQQQGPDSPISGQKSRFFFDDFVELGDNYVEWAPFDHPEYGEVELGGWKKYFARINPRFMSMELFHRNMAFTLYHADQMPLMSIGEATVENVGGNVFRVRVDIRNERLIPTITVRARQNNVVRPDLLTVDGNVEVIAAGWVPNKFRPGPTDRIDQEELDRIIIRSGHPGRTTRTIEYLVRGSGTMTVTYSAVKGGTVSTTVRLR
;
A
#
# COMPACT_ATOMS: atom_id res chain seq x y z
N MET A 1 24.10 90.46 -75.78
CA MET A 1 22.94 89.56 -75.73
C MET A 1 23.47 88.16 -75.45
N ASP A 2 23.41 87.59 -74.26
CA ASP A 2 23.08 88.15 -72.95
C ASP A 2 23.80 87.32 -71.86
N GLN A 3 24.24 88.05 -70.84
CA GLN A 3 24.94 87.80 -69.57
C GLN A 3 25.05 86.34 -69.04
N SER A 4 26.25 85.84 -68.70
CA SER A 4 26.92 85.93 -67.37
C SER A 4 26.03 85.52 -66.19
N THR A 5 26.27 84.42 -65.47
CA THR A 5 27.13 84.30 -64.28
C THR A 5 26.78 82.94 -63.63
N GLY A 6 27.68 82.14 -63.07
CA GLY A 6 28.20 82.32 -61.71
C GLY A 6 27.99 81.05 -60.88
N LYS A 7 29.12 80.41 -60.54
CA LYS A 7 29.33 79.19 -59.73
C LYS A 7 28.47 79.09 -58.45
N ARG A 8 28.15 77.84 -58.03
CA ARG A 8 28.50 77.32 -56.69
C ARG A 8 28.42 75.78 -56.60
N THR A 9 29.54 75.22 -56.17
CA THR A 9 29.81 73.81 -55.83
C THR A 9 29.20 73.48 -54.47
N VAL A 10 28.52 72.33 -54.31
CA VAL A 10 28.42 71.64 -53.01
C VAL A 10 28.56 70.12 -53.21
N THR A 11 29.59 69.63 -52.55
CA THR A 11 30.04 68.28 -52.19
C THR A 11 28.97 67.17 -52.12
N ARG A 12 29.24 66.04 -52.78
CA ARG A 12 28.56 64.74 -52.57
C ARG A 12 28.97 64.15 -51.22
N ILE A 13 28.02 63.96 -50.30
CA ILE A 13 28.19 63.14 -49.10
C ILE A 13 27.92 61.69 -49.50
N GLY A 14 28.90 60.82 -49.26
CA GLY A 14 28.77 59.38 -49.45
C GLY A 14 27.79 58.78 -48.45
N VAL A 15 26.83 57.98 -48.94
CA VAL A 15 25.95 57.17 -48.12
C VAL A 15 26.73 55.92 -47.69
N ALA A 16 27.09 55.86 -46.41
CA ALA A 16 27.61 54.66 -45.79
C ALA A 16 26.48 53.64 -45.62
N VAL A 17 26.58 52.50 -46.29
CA VAL A 17 25.70 51.34 -46.07
C VAL A 17 26.16 50.65 -44.79
N LEU A 18 25.39 50.82 -43.72
CA LEU A 18 25.60 50.13 -42.44
C LEU A 18 25.15 48.67 -42.61
N ALA A 19 26.11 47.75 -42.71
CA ALA A 19 25.83 46.31 -42.64
C ALA A 19 25.44 45.95 -41.20
N ILE A 20 24.15 45.72 -40.97
CA ILE A 20 23.64 45.18 -39.71
C ILE A 20 24.01 43.70 -39.68
N ALA A 21 25.03 43.34 -38.90
CA ALA A 21 25.28 41.96 -38.51
C ALA A 21 24.15 41.52 -37.58
N ILE A 22 23.21 40.74 -38.11
CA ILE A 22 22.21 40.04 -37.29
C ILE A 22 22.96 38.93 -36.58
N ILE A 23 23.28 39.19 -35.31
CA ILE A 23 23.67 38.16 -34.36
C ILE A 23 22.42 37.29 -34.18
N PHE A 24 22.41 36.09 -34.75
CA PHE A 24 21.48 35.05 -34.33
C PHE A 24 21.83 34.70 -32.88
N ALA A 25 21.23 35.42 -31.94
CA ALA A 25 21.09 34.91 -30.59
C ALA A 25 20.34 33.57 -30.75
N GLY A 26 21.01 32.46 -30.46
CA GLY A 26 20.36 31.16 -30.42
C GLY A 26 19.11 31.31 -29.55
N ALA A 27 17.95 30.98 -30.12
CA ALA A 27 16.73 30.91 -29.33
C ALA A 27 17.07 30.04 -28.11
N PRO A 28 16.68 30.44 -26.89
CA PRO A 28 16.87 29.57 -25.74
C PRO A 28 16.24 28.23 -26.11
N GLU A 29 17.00 27.13 -26.05
CA GLU A 29 16.41 25.80 -26.18
C GLU A 29 15.34 25.71 -25.10
N LEU A 30 14.08 25.78 -25.52
CA LEU A 30 12.91 25.62 -24.66
C LEU A 30 12.78 24.15 -24.28
N ARG A 31 13.79 23.60 -23.58
CA ARG A 31 13.78 22.22 -23.08
C ARG A 31 12.55 21.95 -22.21
N ALA A 32 12.07 22.97 -21.50
CA ALA A 32 10.84 22.91 -20.69
C ALA A 32 9.56 22.70 -21.52
N GLN A 33 9.57 22.95 -22.84
CA GLN A 33 8.43 22.77 -23.74
C GLN A 33 8.58 21.54 -24.65
N GLN A 34 9.68 20.79 -24.53
CA GLN A 34 9.81 19.47 -25.18
C GLN A 34 9.16 18.34 -24.35
N GLY A 35 8.24 18.69 -23.45
CA GLY A 35 7.36 17.71 -22.81
C GLY A 35 6.50 17.05 -23.88
N GLY A 36 6.41 15.72 -23.85
CA GLY A 36 5.57 14.93 -24.74
C GLY A 36 4.13 15.45 -24.78
N GLY A 37 3.38 15.03 -25.81
CA GLY A 37 1.97 15.43 -25.96
C GLY A 37 1.16 15.23 -24.69
N SER A 38 0.02 15.92 -24.57
CA SER A 38 -0.88 15.83 -23.41
C SER A 38 -1.32 14.40 -23.07
N ASP A 39 -1.28 13.51 -24.07
CA ASP A 39 -1.54 12.08 -23.96
C ASP A 39 -0.39 11.33 -24.68
N PRO A 40 0.71 11.03 -23.97
CA PRO A 40 1.84 10.33 -24.58
C PRO A 40 1.48 8.86 -24.81
N GLU A 41 1.97 8.30 -25.92
CA GLU A 41 1.82 6.88 -26.20
C GLU A 41 2.50 6.05 -25.11
N HIS A 42 1.79 5.05 -24.59
CA HIS A 42 2.31 4.13 -23.59
C HIS A 42 3.28 3.13 -24.21
N ARG A 43 4.38 2.84 -23.52
CA ARG A 43 5.33 1.80 -23.93
C ARG A 43 4.70 0.42 -23.89
N LEU A 44 3.85 0.15 -22.90
CA LEU A 44 3.04 -1.06 -22.83
C LEU A 44 1.55 -0.72 -22.97
N PRO A 45 0.85 -1.29 -23.97
CA PRO A 45 -0.59 -1.07 -24.16
C PRO A 45 -1.40 -1.99 -23.22
N LEU A 46 -1.26 -1.80 -21.91
CA LEU A 46 -2.02 -2.56 -20.90
C LEU A 46 -3.42 -1.97 -20.70
N THR A 47 -4.42 -2.83 -20.56
CA THR A 47 -5.77 -2.45 -20.13
C THR A 47 -6.02 -2.82 -18.66
N TRP A 48 -6.96 -2.11 -18.05
CA TRP A 48 -7.34 -2.21 -16.63
C TRP A 48 -8.84 -2.47 -16.44
N ASP A 49 -9.48 -3.04 -17.47
CA ASP A 49 -10.92 -3.23 -17.61
C ASP A 49 -11.37 -4.69 -17.36
N ARG A 50 -10.47 -5.53 -16.85
CA ARG A 50 -10.74 -6.92 -16.49
C ARG A 50 -9.92 -7.34 -15.28
N TRP A 51 -10.41 -8.35 -14.58
CA TRP A 51 -9.68 -9.02 -13.51
C TRP A 51 -8.75 -10.09 -14.10
N LEU A 52 -7.51 -10.14 -13.63
CA LEU A 52 -6.52 -11.14 -14.07
C LEU A 52 -6.55 -12.36 -13.15
N ASP A 53 -6.29 -13.57 -13.61
CA ASP A 53 -5.98 -14.70 -12.71
C ASP A 53 -4.50 -14.68 -12.28
N HIS A 54 -4.05 -15.63 -11.45
CA HIS A 54 -2.68 -15.65 -10.99
C HIS A 54 -1.66 -15.87 -12.13
N ALA A 55 -2.00 -16.68 -13.14
CA ALA A 55 -1.12 -16.91 -14.29
C ALA A 55 -0.95 -15.62 -15.11
N GLU A 56 -2.05 -14.93 -15.39
CA GLU A 56 -2.06 -13.66 -16.10
C GLU A 56 -1.34 -12.53 -15.34
N ILE A 57 -1.44 -12.50 -14.01
CA ILE A 57 -0.62 -11.62 -13.16
C ILE A 57 0.86 -11.88 -13.42
N GLY A 58 1.29 -13.15 -13.37
CA GLY A 58 2.68 -13.54 -13.60
C GLY A 58 3.17 -13.19 -15.02
N GLU A 59 2.32 -13.38 -16.03
CA GLU A 59 2.61 -12.99 -17.42
C GLU A 59 2.78 -11.48 -17.55
N ARG A 60 1.88 -10.69 -16.96
CA ARG A 60 1.97 -9.22 -16.99
C ARG A 60 3.21 -8.71 -16.25
N MET A 61 3.56 -9.28 -15.10
CA MET A 61 4.80 -8.94 -14.38
C MET A 61 6.05 -9.29 -15.20
N ARG A 62 6.07 -10.44 -15.87
CA ARG A 62 7.17 -10.84 -16.75
C ARG A 62 7.32 -9.87 -17.92
N LEU A 63 6.21 -9.51 -18.57
CA LEU A 63 6.20 -8.52 -19.65
C LEU A 63 6.77 -7.16 -19.20
N MET A 64 6.39 -6.70 -18.00
CA MET A 64 6.95 -5.47 -17.43
C MET A 64 8.46 -5.61 -17.17
N ALA A 65 8.90 -6.71 -16.55
CA ALA A 65 10.32 -6.96 -16.28
C ALA A 65 11.17 -7.01 -17.56
N ASP A 66 10.67 -7.65 -18.62
CA ASP A 66 11.34 -7.70 -19.92
C ASP A 66 11.40 -6.33 -20.61
N THR A 67 10.45 -5.44 -20.30
CA THR A 67 10.37 -4.08 -20.86
C THR A 67 11.30 -3.09 -20.15
N TRP A 68 11.50 -3.27 -18.84
CA TRP A 68 12.35 -2.40 -18.01
C TRP A 68 13.40 -3.18 -17.20
N PRO A 69 14.26 -3.97 -17.85
CA PRO A 69 15.17 -4.91 -17.16
C PRO A 69 16.27 -4.22 -16.32
N ASP A 70 16.55 -2.95 -16.60
CA ASP A 70 17.52 -2.16 -15.82
C ASP A 70 17.01 -1.80 -14.41
N PHE A 71 15.69 -1.86 -14.19
CA PHE A 71 15.04 -1.44 -12.95
C PHE A 71 14.28 -2.56 -12.25
N LEU A 72 13.75 -3.51 -13.04
CA LEU A 72 12.80 -4.52 -12.58
C LEU A 72 13.45 -5.90 -12.46
N THR A 73 13.23 -6.55 -11.32
CA THR A 73 13.62 -7.95 -11.11
C THR A 73 12.40 -8.75 -10.63
N LEU A 74 11.93 -9.69 -11.46
CA LEU A 74 10.85 -10.61 -11.11
C LEU A 74 11.42 -11.84 -10.39
N THR A 75 10.92 -12.12 -9.19
CA THR A 75 11.28 -13.29 -8.38
C THR A 75 10.03 -13.90 -7.76
N SER A 76 10.21 -14.98 -7.00
CA SER A 76 9.17 -15.61 -6.19
C SER A 76 9.63 -15.62 -4.73
N LEU A 77 8.77 -15.23 -3.80
CA LEU A 77 9.05 -15.28 -2.36
C LEU A 77 9.11 -16.72 -1.83
N GLY A 78 8.42 -17.63 -2.52
CA GLY A 78 8.21 -18.99 -2.08
C GLY A 78 7.06 -19.62 -2.86
N LYS A 79 6.53 -20.71 -2.35
CA LYS A 79 5.39 -21.39 -2.93
C LYS A 79 4.20 -21.34 -1.98
N SER A 80 3.00 -21.22 -2.54
CA SER A 80 1.76 -21.45 -1.80
C SER A 80 1.62 -22.93 -1.44
N TYR A 81 0.64 -23.28 -0.62
CA TYR A 81 0.33 -24.68 -0.35
C TYR A 81 0.06 -25.47 -1.65
N GLY A 82 -0.71 -24.91 -2.57
CA GLY A 82 -0.99 -25.46 -3.91
C GLY A 82 0.19 -25.43 -4.88
N GLY A 83 1.37 -24.96 -4.46
CA GLY A 83 2.60 -24.99 -5.25
C GLY A 83 2.76 -23.84 -6.26
N ARG A 84 1.90 -22.81 -6.19
CA ARG A 84 1.99 -21.60 -7.04
C ARG A 84 3.08 -20.67 -6.53
N ASP A 85 3.70 -19.90 -7.43
CA ASP A 85 4.72 -18.92 -7.06
C ASP A 85 4.11 -17.70 -6.36
N LEU A 86 4.71 -17.26 -5.26
CA LEU A 86 4.38 -15.94 -4.69
C LEU A 86 5.18 -14.88 -5.43
N TRP A 87 4.69 -14.47 -6.61
CA TRP A 87 5.38 -13.51 -7.47
C TRP A 87 5.66 -12.18 -6.77
N MET A 88 6.89 -11.70 -6.90
CA MET A 88 7.34 -10.40 -6.42
C MET A 88 8.10 -9.63 -7.50
N MET A 89 7.75 -8.37 -7.68
CA MET A 89 8.55 -7.42 -8.46
C MET A 89 9.38 -6.56 -7.53
N THR A 90 10.71 -6.59 -7.70
CA THR A 90 11.61 -5.57 -7.14
C THR A 90 11.79 -4.44 -8.14
N ILE A 91 11.54 -3.20 -7.71
CA ILE A 91 11.84 -1.98 -8.45
C ILE A 91 13.01 -1.28 -7.76
N ASN A 92 14.16 -1.20 -8.43
CA ASN A 92 15.34 -0.51 -7.94
C ASN A 92 16.12 0.10 -9.10
N ASN A 93 16.46 1.40 -9.04
CA ASN A 93 17.50 1.94 -9.91
C ASN A 93 18.90 1.59 -9.36
N PRO A 94 19.67 0.68 -9.99
CA PRO A 94 21.00 0.31 -9.50
C PRO A 94 22.03 1.44 -9.66
N ARG A 95 21.77 2.44 -10.50
CA ARG A 95 22.69 3.57 -10.71
C ARG A 95 22.73 4.54 -9.53
N THR A 96 21.71 4.55 -8.68
CA THR A 96 21.59 5.46 -7.53
C THR A 96 21.88 4.78 -6.20
N GLY A 97 22.03 3.45 -6.20
CA GLY A 97 22.38 2.68 -5.00
C GLY A 97 21.98 1.22 -5.14
N ALA A 98 22.64 0.36 -4.36
CA ALA A 98 22.22 -1.03 -4.23
C ALA A 98 20.88 -1.10 -3.48
N GLU A 99 20.05 -2.09 -3.84
CA GLU A 99 18.72 -2.33 -3.27
C GLU A 99 18.69 -2.18 -1.73
N ARG A 100 19.60 -2.86 -1.03
CA ARG A 100 19.66 -2.91 0.44
C ARG A 100 20.20 -1.65 1.11
N THR A 101 20.64 -0.66 0.33
CA THR A 101 21.18 0.61 0.85
C THR A 101 20.16 1.73 0.86
N LYS A 102 19.00 1.53 0.21
CA LYS A 102 17.89 2.49 0.12
C LYS A 102 16.72 2.03 0.98
N ALA A 103 15.94 2.99 1.49
CA ALA A 103 14.69 2.69 2.18
C ALA A 103 13.71 2.00 1.22
N ALA A 104 13.11 0.90 1.67
CA ALA A 104 12.21 0.10 0.84
C ALA A 104 10.75 0.18 1.31
N MET A 105 9.85 0.25 0.34
CA MET A 105 8.41 0.10 0.52
C MET A 105 8.02 -1.32 0.12
N PHE A 106 7.38 -2.07 1.03
CA PHE A 106 6.80 -3.36 0.72
C PHE A 106 5.29 -3.19 0.49
N ILE A 107 4.78 -3.66 -0.63
CA ILE A 107 3.39 -3.56 -1.04
C ILE A 107 2.88 -4.96 -1.30
N GLU A 108 1.84 -5.38 -0.59
CA GLU A 108 1.16 -6.65 -0.82
C GLU A 108 -0.33 -6.48 -1.03
N ALA A 109 -0.95 -7.53 -1.56
CA ALA A 109 -2.38 -7.62 -1.69
C ALA A 109 -2.85 -9.07 -1.60
N ASN A 110 -4.17 -9.23 -1.48
CA ASN A 110 -4.84 -10.51 -1.70
C ASN A 110 -4.26 -11.62 -0.81
N VAL A 111 -4.01 -11.28 0.46
CA VAL A 111 -3.86 -12.30 1.52
C VAL A 111 -5.18 -13.04 1.72
N HIS A 112 -6.32 -12.38 1.49
CA HIS A 112 -7.61 -13.05 1.30
C HIS A 112 -7.94 -13.22 -0.19
N GLY A 113 -8.30 -14.43 -0.60
CA GLY A 113 -8.47 -14.83 -2.01
C GLY A 113 -9.49 -14.02 -2.80
N ASN A 114 -10.58 -13.59 -2.16
CA ASN A 114 -11.69 -12.84 -2.77
C ASN A 114 -11.50 -11.32 -2.80
N GLU A 115 -10.34 -10.81 -2.38
CA GLU A 115 -9.99 -9.38 -2.34
C GLU A 115 -9.08 -9.03 -3.54
N ILE A 116 -9.53 -9.39 -4.75
CA ILE A 116 -8.72 -9.39 -5.98
C ILE A 116 -8.26 -8.01 -6.46
N GLN A 117 -8.94 -6.94 -6.05
CA GLN A 117 -8.66 -5.59 -6.52
C GLN A 117 -7.27 -5.11 -6.13
N GLY A 118 -6.78 -5.48 -4.94
CA GLY A 118 -5.46 -5.09 -4.46
C GLY A 118 -4.33 -5.58 -5.37
N GLY A 119 -4.50 -6.76 -5.98
CA GLY A 119 -3.53 -7.29 -6.95
C GLY A 119 -3.41 -6.41 -8.19
N GLU A 120 -4.53 -5.87 -8.67
CA GLU A 120 -4.53 -4.92 -9.79
C GLU A 120 -3.89 -3.57 -9.40
N VAL A 121 -4.11 -3.08 -8.16
CA VAL A 121 -3.41 -1.87 -7.66
C VAL A 121 -1.89 -2.08 -7.64
N CYS A 122 -1.43 -3.27 -7.25
CA CYS A 122 -0.01 -3.63 -7.27
C CYS A 122 0.58 -3.57 -8.69
N LEU A 123 -0.11 -4.18 -9.66
CA LEU A 123 0.30 -4.15 -11.06
C LEU A 123 0.29 -2.73 -11.63
N TYR A 124 -0.75 -1.95 -11.31
CA TYR A 124 -0.87 -0.54 -11.69
C TYR A 124 0.28 0.28 -11.15
N THR A 125 0.71 0.02 -9.91
CA THR A 125 1.85 0.70 -9.28
C THR A 125 3.16 0.43 -10.03
N ILE A 126 3.43 -0.83 -10.41
CA ILE A 126 4.63 -1.17 -11.20
C ILE A 126 4.61 -0.43 -12.54
N TRP A 127 3.50 -0.55 -13.27
CA TRP A 127 3.33 0.09 -14.57
C TRP A 127 3.47 1.61 -14.46
N TYR A 128 2.78 2.25 -13.51
CA TYR A 128 2.77 3.70 -13.37
C TYR A 128 4.16 4.24 -13.01
N LEU A 129 4.91 3.58 -12.12
CA LEU A 129 6.26 4.01 -11.79
C LEU A 129 7.20 3.96 -13.01
N MET A 130 7.13 2.89 -13.82
CA MET A 130 8.05 2.70 -14.94
C MET A 130 7.65 3.47 -16.19
N GLU A 131 6.36 3.58 -16.49
CA GLU A 131 5.83 4.36 -17.60
C GLU A 131 6.11 5.87 -17.43
N ASN A 132 6.27 6.30 -16.17
CA ASN A 132 6.49 7.71 -15.82
C ASN A 132 7.92 8.04 -15.40
N TYR A 133 8.82 7.06 -15.32
CA TYR A 133 10.22 7.29 -15.03
C TYR A 133 10.89 8.08 -16.18
N GLY A 134 11.52 9.21 -15.85
CA GLY A 134 12.07 10.17 -16.82
C GLY A 134 11.03 11.11 -17.44
N ARG A 135 9.74 10.98 -17.09
CA ARG A 135 8.65 11.83 -17.57
C ARG A 135 8.07 12.73 -16.49
N ILE A 136 7.82 12.17 -15.30
CA ILE A 136 7.37 12.91 -14.13
C ILE A 136 8.55 12.99 -13.15
N ASP A 137 9.01 14.21 -12.86
CA ASP A 137 10.19 14.44 -12.00
C ASP A 137 10.05 13.75 -10.64
N GLU A 138 8.86 13.83 -10.04
CA GLU A 138 8.58 13.22 -8.74
C GLU A 138 8.66 11.68 -8.77
N ILE A 139 8.18 11.06 -9.85
CA ILE A 139 8.28 9.60 -10.03
C ILE A 139 9.74 9.19 -10.28
N THR A 140 10.46 9.96 -11.09
CA THR A 140 11.88 9.74 -11.36
C THR A 140 12.68 9.77 -10.08
N ARG A 141 12.47 10.82 -9.26
CA ARG A 141 13.08 10.98 -7.95
C ARG A 141 12.73 9.82 -7.02
N LEU A 142 11.47 9.41 -6.97
CA LEU A 142 11.03 8.34 -6.09
C LEU A 142 11.68 6.99 -6.43
N VAL A 143 11.74 6.62 -7.72
CA VAL A 143 12.42 5.39 -8.20
C VAL A 143 13.93 5.45 -7.96
N ASP A 144 14.53 6.63 -8.07
CA ASP A 144 15.95 6.84 -7.81
C ASP A 144 16.28 6.68 -6.32
N GLU A 145 15.46 7.25 -5.43
CA GLU A 145 15.76 7.29 -4.00
C GLU A 145 15.22 6.09 -3.19
N ARG A 146 14.27 5.31 -3.72
CA ARG A 146 13.59 4.22 -3.00
C ARG A 146 13.78 2.86 -3.68
N VAL A 147 13.32 1.83 -2.99
CA VAL A 147 13.10 0.48 -3.51
C VAL A 147 11.65 0.10 -3.27
N PHE A 148 11.04 -0.61 -4.20
CA PHE A 148 9.71 -1.19 -4.02
C PHE A 148 9.79 -2.69 -4.16
N TYR A 149 9.21 -3.41 -3.20
CA TYR A 149 8.94 -4.85 -3.28
C TYR A 149 7.43 -5.01 -3.39
N ILE A 150 6.94 -5.54 -4.51
CA ILE A 150 5.51 -5.55 -4.83
C ILE A 150 5.05 -6.99 -5.06
N VAL A 151 4.11 -7.46 -4.23
CA VAL A 151 3.55 -8.81 -4.22
C VAL A 151 2.05 -8.72 -4.51
N PRO A 152 1.60 -8.92 -5.77
CA PRO A 152 0.18 -8.75 -6.11
C PRO A 152 -0.75 -9.78 -5.48
N THR A 153 -0.23 -10.93 -5.06
CA THR A 153 -1.01 -11.96 -4.35
C THR A 153 -0.13 -12.75 -3.40
N VAL A 154 -0.49 -12.69 -2.12
CA VAL A 154 0.10 -13.56 -1.08
C VAL A 154 -0.62 -14.90 -1.03
N ASN A 155 -1.91 -14.95 -1.39
CA ASN A 155 -2.74 -16.15 -1.44
C ASN A 155 -3.18 -16.46 -2.89
N PRO A 156 -2.26 -16.94 -3.75
CA PRO A 156 -2.56 -17.22 -5.15
C PRO A 156 -3.54 -18.38 -5.33
N ASP A 157 -3.60 -19.32 -4.38
CA ASP A 157 -4.53 -20.46 -4.45
C ASP A 157 -5.97 -19.99 -4.26
N GLY A 158 -6.25 -19.26 -3.17
CA GLY A 158 -7.59 -18.72 -2.91
C GLY A 158 -8.03 -17.72 -4.00
N ARG A 159 -7.08 -17.00 -4.60
CA ARG A 159 -7.35 -16.11 -5.72
C ARG A 159 -7.88 -16.86 -6.94
N ASP A 160 -7.17 -17.89 -7.38
CA ASP A 160 -7.56 -18.66 -8.56
C ASP A 160 -8.88 -19.39 -8.31
N TYR A 161 -9.08 -19.92 -7.10
CA TYR A 161 -10.35 -20.51 -6.68
C TYR A 161 -11.51 -19.51 -6.80
N PHE A 162 -11.33 -18.27 -6.32
CA PHE A 162 -12.35 -17.23 -6.47
C PHE A 162 -12.66 -16.91 -7.94
N MET A 163 -11.66 -16.97 -8.82
CA MET A 163 -11.79 -16.60 -10.23
C MET A 163 -12.47 -17.68 -11.06
N HIS A 164 -11.97 -18.92 -10.94
CA HIS A 164 -12.33 -20.02 -11.84
C HIS A 164 -13.46 -20.89 -11.30
N GLU A 165 -13.55 -21.04 -9.98
CA GLU A 165 -14.56 -21.89 -9.36
C GLU A 165 -15.79 -21.06 -8.97
N THR A 166 -16.79 -21.79 -8.49
CA THR A 166 -18.09 -21.29 -8.05
C THR A 166 -18.00 -20.48 -6.75
N GLY A 167 -16.92 -20.65 -5.98
CA GLY A 167 -16.75 -20.12 -4.62
C GLY A 167 -16.85 -18.60 -4.46
N SER A 168 -18.02 -18.11 -4.06
CA SER A 168 -18.26 -16.72 -3.63
C SER A 168 -17.57 -16.38 -2.30
N GLY A 169 -17.20 -17.39 -1.51
CA GLY A 169 -16.65 -17.28 -0.15
C GLY A 169 -15.12 -17.36 -0.01
N SER A 170 -14.35 -17.43 -1.09
CA SER A 170 -12.89 -17.71 -1.13
C SER A 170 -11.99 -16.70 -0.37
N ARG A 171 -12.14 -16.59 0.94
CA ARG A 171 -11.32 -15.72 1.79
C ARG A 171 -10.01 -16.41 2.16
N THR A 172 -10.07 -17.70 2.42
CA THR A 172 -8.98 -18.52 2.95
C THR A 172 -8.02 -18.98 1.85
N GLY A 173 -6.95 -19.68 2.24
CA GLY A 173 -6.09 -20.41 1.31
C GLY A 173 -6.55 -21.86 1.17
N HIS A 174 -5.67 -22.74 0.67
CA HIS A 174 -6.03 -24.13 0.33
C HIS A 174 -5.27 -25.17 1.16
N VAL A 175 -4.80 -24.81 2.35
CA VAL A 175 -4.35 -25.82 3.32
C VAL A 175 -5.61 -26.54 3.83
N PRO A 176 -5.74 -27.88 3.70
CA PRO A 176 -6.93 -28.59 4.15
C PRO A 176 -7.15 -28.44 5.65
N VAL A 177 -8.39 -28.14 6.06
CA VAL A 177 -8.80 -28.00 7.46
C VAL A 177 -10.11 -28.75 7.67
N ASP A 178 -10.18 -29.44 8.81
CA ASP A 178 -11.38 -30.13 9.29
C ASP A 178 -12.15 -29.10 10.12
N SER A 179 -13.08 -28.38 9.48
CA SER A 179 -13.71 -27.19 10.08
C SER A 179 -14.71 -27.53 11.18
N ASP A 180 -15.33 -28.71 11.12
CA ASP A 180 -16.41 -29.14 11.99
C ASP A 180 -16.01 -30.27 12.97
N GLY A 181 -14.84 -30.89 12.75
CA GLY A 181 -14.20 -31.85 13.63
C GLY A 181 -14.64 -33.30 13.42
N ASP A 182 -15.19 -33.62 12.25
CA ASP A 182 -15.73 -34.94 11.92
C ASP A 182 -14.65 -35.92 11.40
N GLY A 183 -13.46 -35.41 11.05
CA GLY A 183 -12.30 -36.16 10.55
C GLY A 183 -12.17 -36.21 9.04
N LEU A 184 -13.02 -35.50 8.29
CA LEU A 184 -12.90 -35.21 6.87
C LEU A 184 -12.38 -33.77 6.65
N PHE A 185 -12.02 -33.41 5.42
CA PHE A 185 -11.41 -32.11 5.13
C PHE A 185 -12.04 -31.49 3.87
N ASP A 186 -12.55 -30.27 3.98
CA ASP A 186 -13.02 -29.43 2.86
C ASP A 186 -14.15 -30.08 2.02
N GLU A 187 -15.05 -30.87 2.63
CA GLU A 187 -15.96 -31.76 1.88
C GLU A 187 -17.35 -31.17 1.56
N ASP A 188 -17.78 -30.06 2.20
CA ASP A 188 -19.17 -29.57 2.10
C ASP A 188 -19.24 -28.06 1.84
N GLY A 189 -19.13 -27.67 0.57
CA GLY A 189 -19.13 -26.28 0.12
C GLY A 189 -20.16 -26.00 -0.99
N PRO A 190 -20.43 -24.72 -1.33
CA PRO A 190 -21.49 -24.37 -2.28
C PRO A 190 -21.37 -25.03 -3.66
N ASP A 191 -22.47 -25.65 -4.11
CA ASP A 191 -22.63 -26.25 -5.43
C ASP A 191 -23.41 -25.34 -6.39
N ASP A 192 -22.94 -25.20 -7.63
CA ASP A 192 -23.72 -24.58 -8.72
C ASP A 192 -24.77 -25.57 -9.22
N LEU A 193 -25.94 -25.56 -8.58
CA LEU A 193 -26.98 -26.57 -8.75
C LEU A 193 -27.65 -26.52 -10.12
N ASN A 194 -27.63 -25.36 -10.79
CA ASN A 194 -28.25 -25.15 -12.09
C ASN A 194 -27.24 -25.03 -13.25
N GLY A 195 -25.94 -25.07 -12.97
CA GLY A 195 -24.86 -25.07 -13.95
C GLY A 195 -24.68 -23.72 -14.66
N ASN A 196 -25.08 -22.62 -14.04
CA ASN A 196 -24.99 -21.28 -14.64
C ASN A 196 -23.63 -20.59 -14.42
N GLY A 197 -22.72 -21.23 -13.70
CA GLY A 197 -21.38 -20.75 -13.37
C GLY A 197 -21.34 -19.77 -12.20
N MET A 198 -22.38 -19.72 -11.37
CA MET A 198 -22.52 -18.83 -10.22
C MET A 198 -23.04 -19.60 -9.00
N ILE A 199 -22.82 -19.04 -7.81
CA ILE A 199 -23.47 -19.50 -6.58
C ILE A 199 -24.51 -18.47 -6.21
N GLU A 200 -25.77 -18.85 -6.39
CA GLU A 200 -26.96 -18.09 -6.06
C GLU A 200 -27.36 -18.30 -4.60
N GLN A 201 -28.38 -17.56 -4.16
CA GLN A 201 -29.04 -17.82 -2.89
C GLN A 201 -30.24 -18.75 -3.10
N ILE A 202 -30.54 -19.56 -2.09
CA ILE A 202 -31.76 -20.35 -2.03
C ILE A 202 -32.79 -19.63 -1.14
N ARG A 203 -34.02 -19.49 -1.64
CA ARG A 203 -35.19 -19.16 -0.82
C ARG A 203 -36.28 -20.23 -0.96
N LYS A 204 -36.98 -20.50 0.13
CA LYS A 204 -38.06 -21.49 0.19
C LYS A 204 -39.36 -20.88 0.64
N TYR A 205 -40.44 -21.19 -0.07
CA TYR A 205 -41.79 -20.79 0.31
C TYR A 205 -42.35 -21.72 1.38
N VAL A 206 -42.68 -21.16 2.54
CA VAL A 206 -43.23 -21.84 3.72
C VAL A 206 -44.33 -20.96 4.35
N PRO A 207 -45.54 -20.98 3.77
CA PRO A 207 -46.58 -20.01 4.12
C PRO A 207 -46.95 -20.06 5.61
N GLY A 208 -46.84 -18.92 6.29
CA GLY A 208 -47.14 -18.78 7.72
C GLY A 208 -46.13 -19.41 8.69
N GLU A 209 -44.99 -19.91 8.21
CA GLU A 209 -43.94 -20.54 9.03
C GLU A 209 -42.55 -19.93 8.77
N GLY A 210 -42.45 -18.93 7.88
CA GLY A 210 -41.20 -18.33 7.46
C GLY A 210 -40.68 -17.23 8.38
N THR A 211 -39.40 -16.91 8.21
CA THR A 211 -38.71 -15.80 8.92
C THR A 211 -38.63 -14.53 8.07
N HIS A 212 -39.03 -14.61 6.80
CA HIS A 212 -38.94 -13.53 5.83
C HIS A 212 -40.26 -13.34 5.08
N ARG A 213 -40.47 -12.12 4.59
CA ARG A 213 -41.51 -11.75 3.63
C ARG A 213 -40.89 -11.05 2.44
N ILE A 214 -41.58 -11.07 1.31
CA ILE A 214 -41.22 -10.26 0.14
C ILE A 214 -41.52 -8.79 0.48
N SER A 215 -40.59 -7.88 0.21
CA SER A 215 -40.78 -6.45 0.43
C SER A 215 -41.95 -5.93 -0.40
N HIS A 216 -42.72 -5.00 0.18
CA HIS A 216 -43.79 -4.31 -0.54
C HIS A 216 -43.26 -3.26 -1.54
N ASP A 217 -42.01 -2.79 -1.35
CA ASP A 217 -41.39 -1.77 -2.18
C ASP A 217 -40.76 -2.37 -3.44
N ASP A 218 -40.09 -3.52 -3.32
CA ASP A 218 -39.40 -4.21 -4.41
C ASP A 218 -39.45 -5.73 -4.19
N PRO A 219 -40.08 -6.52 -5.10
CA PRO A 219 -40.27 -7.96 -4.91
C PRO A 219 -38.97 -8.77 -4.90
N ARG A 220 -37.84 -8.17 -5.30
CA ARG A 220 -36.51 -8.78 -5.25
C ARG A 220 -35.93 -8.81 -3.84
N ILE A 221 -36.43 -7.95 -2.95
CA ILE A 221 -35.95 -7.79 -1.57
C ILE A 221 -36.68 -8.75 -0.63
N MET A 222 -35.91 -9.51 0.15
CA MET A 222 -36.41 -10.30 1.27
C MET A 222 -36.22 -9.54 2.59
N GLU A 223 -37.32 -9.28 3.28
CA GLU A 223 -37.34 -8.61 4.58
C GLU A 223 -37.54 -9.61 5.71
N THR A 224 -36.70 -9.55 6.74
CA THR A 224 -36.92 -10.31 7.98
C THR A 224 -38.17 -9.78 8.69
N VAL A 225 -39.06 -10.68 9.10
CA VAL A 225 -40.25 -10.29 9.89
C VAL A 225 -39.88 -10.03 11.35
N PRO A 226 -40.57 -9.12 12.05
CA PRO A 226 -40.36 -8.90 13.48
C PRO A 226 -40.55 -10.16 14.32
N SER A 227 -39.87 -10.21 15.47
CA SER A 227 -40.05 -11.31 16.45
C SER A 227 -41.52 -11.45 16.85
N GLY A 228 -42.10 -12.63 16.62
CA GLY A 228 -43.50 -12.96 16.92
C GLY A 228 -44.46 -12.82 15.74
N GLU A 229 -44.00 -12.29 14.60
CA GLU A 229 -44.69 -12.40 13.32
C GLU A 229 -44.16 -13.61 12.55
N MET A 230 -44.99 -14.19 11.69
CA MET A 230 -44.60 -15.26 10.77
C MET A 230 -44.66 -14.75 9.34
N GLY A 231 -43.57 -14.93 8.61
CA GLY A 231 -43.49 -14.68 7.18
C GLY A 231 -43.88 -15.92 6.36
N ASP A 232 -43.73 -15.81 5.05
CA ASP A 232 -44.04 -16.90 4.11
C ASP A 232 -42.78 -17.49 3.46
N TRP A 233 -41.60 -16.97 3.78
CA TRP A 233 -40.35 -17.38 3.16
C TRP A 233 -39.24 -17.61 4.18
N ILE A 234 -38.31 -18.50 3.83
CA ILE A 234 -37.03 -18.69 4.53
C ILE A 234 -35.91 -18.52 3.51
N LEU A 235 -34.89 -17.74 3.86
CA LEU A 235 -33.61 -17.75 3.15
C LEU A 235 -32.76 -18.89 3.71
N LEU A 236 -32.35 -19.81 2.83
CA LEU A 236 -31.58 -21.01 3.20
C LEU A 236 -30.06 -20.81 3.05
N GLY A 237 -29.63 -19.68 2.48
CA GLY A 237 -28.21 -19.35 2.31
C GLY A 237 -27.79 -19.46 0.85
N SER A 238 -26.50 -19.77 0.62
CA SER A 238 -25.98 -20.08 -0.71
C SER A 238 -26.52 -21.42 -1.21
N GLU A 239 -26.62 -21.58 -2.52
CA GLU A 239 -26.92 -22.89 -3.10
C GLU A 239 -25.84 -23.94 -2.79
N GLY A 240 -26.27 -25.19 -2.65
CA GLY A 240 -25.46 -26.33 -2.25
C GLY A 240 -26.32 -27.50 -1.76
N ILE A 241 -25.73 -28.68 -1.69
CA ILE A 241 -26.32 -29.91 -1.13
C ILE A 241 -25.48 -30.39 0.06
N ASP A 242 -26.03 -31.28 0.87
CA ASP A 242 -25.32 -32.01 1.94
C ASP A 242 -24.40 -33.05 1.27
N ASN A 243 -23.15 -32.64 1.01
CA ASN A 243 -22.22 -33.42 0.18
C ASN A 243 -21.79 -34.74 0.86
N ASP A 244 -21.78 -34.79 2.20
CA ASP A 244 -21.28 -35.92 3.00
C ASP A 244 -22.37 -36.69 3.77
N GLY A 245 -23.60 -36.17 3.81
CA GLY A 245 -24.79 -36.82 4.36
C GLY A 245 -24.94 -36.67 5.87
N ASP A 246 -24.32 -35.67 6.48
CA ASP A 246 -24.36 -35.43 7.93
C ASP A 246 -25.66 -34.71 8.39
N GLY A 247 -26.43 -34.20 7.43
CA GLY A 247 -27.69 -33.48 7.60
C GLY A 247 -27.56 -31.96 7.59
N ARG A 248 -26.41 -31.42 7.20
CA ARG A 248 -26.14 -29.99 7.08
C ARG A 248 -25.54 -29.70 5.71
N VAL A 249 -25.63 -28.43 5.30
CA VAL A 249 -25.33 -28.00 3.92
C VAL A 249 -24.37 -26.82 3.97
N ASN A 250 -23.34 -26.86 3.13
CA ASN A 250 -22.33 -25.83 2.94
C ASN A 250 -21.51 -25.49 4.20
N GLU A 251 -21.18 -26.48 5.04
CA GLU A 251 -20.56 -26.21 6.34
C GLU A 251 -19.07 -26.49 6.48
N ASP A 252 -18.47 -27.23 5.55
CA ASP A 252 -17.02 -27.46 5.47
C ASP A 252 -16.46 -27.04 4.10
N PRO A 253 -16.50 -25.74 3.76
CA PRO A 253 -15.95 -25.25 2.50
C PRO A 253 -14.41 -25.26 2.55
N VAL A 254 -13.78 -25.43 1.38
CA VAL A 254 -12.31 -25.38 1.21
C VAL A 254 -11.63 -24.35 2.11
N GLY A 255 -10.77 -24.85 3.00
CA GLY A 255 -10.05 -24.09 4.01
C GLY A 255 -10.85 -23.93 5.31
N GLY A 256 -10.98 -22.69 5.81
CA GLY A 256 -11.61 -22.41 7.11
C GLY A 256 -10.73 -21.59 8.07
N TYR A 257 -9.51 -21.24 7.63
CA TYR A 257 -8.60 -20.37 8.36
C TYR A 257 -8.52 -18.95 7.77
N ASP A 258 -8.00 -17.99 8.55
CA ASP A 258 -7.76 -16.62 8.09
C ASP A 258 -6.24 -16.38 7.97
N PRO A 259 -5.68 -16.29 6.75
CA PRO A 259 -4.24 -16.11 6.55
C PRO A 259 -3.71 -14.80 7.14
N ASN A 260 -4.56 -13.81 7.38
CA ASN A 260 -4.20 -12.58 8.10
C ASN A 260 -4.48 -12.68 9.62
N ARG A 261 -4.48 -13.89 10.19
CA ARG A 261 -4.38 -14.18 11.63
C ARG A 261 -3.18 -15.07 11.98
N ASN A 262 -2.33 -15.37 11.00
CA ASN A 262 -1.21 -16.29 11.16
C ASN A 262 0.15 -15.61 11.41
N TYR A 263 0.20 -14.29 11.60
CA TYR A 263 1.44 -13.55 11.86
C TYR A 263 1.79 -13.47 13.35
N GLY A 264 3.05 -13.16 13.67
CA GLY A 264 3.60 -13.31 15.02
C GLY A 264 3.22 -12.23 16.05
N ALA A 265 2.66 -11.07 15.66
CA ALA A 265 2.30 -10.02 16.61
C ALA A 265 0.98 -10.34 17.29
N ASP A 266 1.03 -10.51 18.62
CA ASP A 266 -0.13 -10.87 19.44
C ASP A 266 -0.93 -12.04 18.84
N TRP A 267 -0.22 -13.04 18.31
CA TRP A 267 -0.87 -14.25 17.82
C TRP A 267 -1.59 -14.95 18.98
N GLN A 268 -2.82 -15.38 18.73
CA GLN A 268 -3.64 -16.09 19.70
C GLN A 268 -4.12 -17.42 19.11
N PRO A 269 -4.28 -18.48 19.92
CA PRO A 269 -4.77 -19.76 19.47
C PRO A 269 -6.21 -19.69 18.94
N ASN A 270 -6.60 -20.68 18.15
CA ASN A 270 -7.87 -20.71 17.41
C ASN A 270 -9.13 -20.45 18.27
N TYR A 271 -9.12 -20.89 19.53
CA TYR A 271 -10.24 -20.68 20.46
C TYR A 271 -10.40 -19.23 20.98
N ILE A 272 -9.42 -18.35 20.70
CA ILE A 272 -9.49 -16.89 20.95
C ILE A 272 -9.63 -16.16 19.62
N GLN A 273 -8.80 -16.51 18.63
CA GLN A 273 -8.80 -15.92 17.31
C GLN A 273 -9.09 -17.03 16.30
N GLY A 274 -10.35 -17.14 15.87
CA GLY A 274 -10.73 -18.09 14.83
C GLY A 274 -9.89 -17.93 13.57
N GLY A 275 -9.50 -19.07 12.98
CA GLY A 275 -8.70 -19.19 11.78
C GLY A 275 -7.20 -18.87 11.94
N SER A 276 -6.66 -18.82 13.16
CA SER A 276 -5.25 -18.45 13.40
C SER A 276 -4.23 -19.59 13.18
N MET A 277 -4.72 -20.80 12.91
CA MET A 277 -3.97 -22.06 12.84
C MET A 277 -3.41 -22.50 14.22
N ASN A 278 -2.43 -23.40 14.24
CA ASN A 278 -1.84 -23.99 15.45
C ASN A 278 -0.70 -23.15 16.04
N TYR A 279 0.04 -22.43 15.20
CA TYR A 279 1.13 -21.52 15.61
C TYR A 279 1.38 -20.44 14.54
N PRO A 280 2.00 -19.29 14.88
CA PRO A 280 2.29 -18.24 13.91
C PRO A 280 3.26 -18.73 12.84
N PHE A 281 3.04 -18.30 11.59
CA PHE A 281 3.78 -18.68 10.39
C PHE A 281 3.72 -20.17 10.05
N GLU A 282 2.64 -20.84 10.44
CA GLU A 282 2.34 -22.21 9.99
C GLU A 282 2.10 -22.26 8.48
N LEU A 283 1.38 -21.27 7.96
CA LEU A 283 1.06 -21.18 6.53
C LEU A 283 2.31 -20.88 5.71
N PRO A 284 2.57 -21.63 4.61
CA PRO A 284 3.76 -21.43 3.79
C PRO A 284 3.84 -20.02 3.19
N GLU A 285 2.70 -19.41 2.87
CA GLU A 285 2.61 -18.05 2.33
C GLU A 285 3.11 -17.02 3.35
N SER A 286 2.58 -17.06 4.58
CA SER A 286 2.96 -16.14 5.66
C SER A 286 4.40 -16.33 6.12
N ARG A 287 4.90 -17.57 6.05
CA ARG A 287 6.31 -17.89 6.33
C ARG A 287 7.22 -17.29 5.27
N ALA A 288 6.90 -17.47 3.99
CA ALA A 288 7.68 -16.94 2.88
C ALA A 288 7.75 -15.41 2.92
N THR A 289 6.63 -14.73 3.20
CA THR A 289 6.62 -13.26 3.36
C THR A 289 7.46 -12.83 4.56
N ASN A 290 7.33 -13.49 5.72
CA ASN A 290 8.13 -13.18 6.90
C ASN A 290 9.64 -13.40 6.70
N ASP A 291 10.04 -14.50 6.07
CA ASP A 291 11.46 -14.78 5.79
C ASP A 291 12.07 -13.71 4.87
N PHE A 292 11.28 -13.22 3.91
CA PHE A 292 11.66 -12.07 3.11
C PHE A 292 11.80 -10.80 3.96
N TRP A 293 10.81 -10.45 4.77
CA TRP A 293 10.88 -9.23 5.59
C TRP A 293 12.06 -9.24 6.57
N MET A 294 12.30 -10.36 7.24
CA MET A 294 13.42 -10.54 8.18
C MET A 294 14.77 -10.40 7.48
N SER A 295 14.87 -10.88 6.24
CA SER A 295 16.09 -10.75 5.46
C SER A 295 16.25 -9.38 4.82
N HIS A 296 15.23 -8.49 4.81
CA HIS A 296 15.28 -7.16 4.18
C HIS A 296 14.98 -6.04 5.20
N PRO A 297 15.89 -5.81 6.17
CA PRO A 297 15.64 -4.88 7.28
C PRO A 297 15.56 -3.41 6.85
N ASN A 298 15.91 -3.09 5.59
CA ASN A 298 15.76 -1.76 4.98
C ASN A 298 14.30 -1.40 4.62
N ILE A 299 13.34 -2.33 4.79
CA ILE A 299 11.91 -2.03 4.68
C ILE A 299 11.51 -1.03 5.78
N ALA A 300 11.03 0.13 5.34
CA ALA A 300 10.67 1.25 6.21
C ALA A 300 9.17 1.58 6.18
N GLY A 301 8.50 1.25 5.09
CA GLY A 301 7.06 1.35 4.92
C GLY A 301 6.45 0.04 4.42
N PHE A 302 5.20 -0.21 4.83
CA PHE A 302 4.42 -1.37 4.43
C PHE A 302 2.99 -0.96 4.07
N GLN A 303 2.48 -1.49 2.96
CA GLN A 303 1.09 -1.37 2.55
C GLN A 303 0.54 -2.77 2.26
N SER A 304 -0.53 -3.15 2.96
CA SER A 304 -1.38 -4.27 2.55
C SER A 304 -2.68 -3.73 1.93
N TYR A 305 -3.08 -4.28 0.79
CA TYR A 305 -4.38 -4.01 0.19
C TYR A 305 -5.35 -5.15 0.47
N HIS A 306 -6.44 -4.77 1.13
CA HIS A 306 -7.57 -5.60 1.51
C HIS A 306 -8.86 -5.07 0.90
N ASN A 307 -9.97 -5.75 1.18
CA ASN A 307 -11.29 -5.28 0.82
C ASN A 307 -12.34 -5.85 1.80
N SER A 308 -13.36 -5.12 2.25
CA SER A 308 -13.97 -3.89 1.76
C SER A 308 -14.31 -2.94 2.90
N GLY A 309 -14.31 -1.64 2.65
CA GLY A 309 -14.73 -0.66 3.65
C GLY A 309 -14.54 0.80 3.24
N GLY A 310 -13.60 1.11 2.35
CA GLY A 310 -13.12 2.48 2.16
C GLY A 310 -12.43 2.94 3.45
N MET A 311 -11.33 2.29 3.83
CA MET A 311 -10.65 2.57 5.09
C MET A 311 -9.14 2.58 4.91
N ILE A 312 -8.47 3.44 5.67
CA ILE A 312 -7.02 3.43 5.88
C ILE A 312 -6.80 2.99 7.33
N LEU A 313 -6.34 1.76 7.52
CA LEU A 313 -6.20 1.13 8.82
C LEU A 313 -4.76 1.16 9.30
N ARG A 314 -4.57 1.47 10.58
CA ARG A 314 -3.32 1.26 11.29
C ARG A 314 -3.49 0.44 12.55
N GLY A 315 -2.39 -0.10 13.05
CA GLY A 315 -2.34 -0.71 14.37
C GLY A 315 -2.57 0.28 15.52
N PRO A 316 -2.75 -0.23 16.75
CA PRO A 316 -2.73 -1.64 17.09
C PRO A 316 -4.02 -2.39 16.68
N GLY A 317 -3.90 -3.69 16.44
CA GLY A 317 -5.00 -4.61 16.18
C GLY A 317 -5.90 -4.88 17.39
N THR A 318 -5.42 -4.63 18.61
CA THR A 318 -6.19 -4.87 19.85
C THR A 318 -6.10 -3.71 20.83
N ALA A 319 -7.16 -3.52 21.61
CA ALA A 319 -7.21 -2.49 22.66
C ALA A 319 -6.23 -2.79 23.83
N TRP A 320 -5.86 -4.07 24.02
CA TRP A 320 -4.99 -4.51 25.11
C TRP A 320 -3.56 -3.95 25.00
N HIS A 321 -3.08 -3.68 23.78
CA HIS A 321 -1.75 -3.09 23.54
C HIS A 321 -1.68 -1.59 23.80
N GLY A 322 -2.77 -1.00 24.30
CA GLY A 322 -2.89 0.42 24.54
C GLY A 322 -2.81 1.23 23.25
N THR A 323 -2.31 2.45 23.34
CA THR A 323 -2.05 3.29 22.18
C THR A 323 -0.57 3.24 21.81
N TYR A 324 -0.27 3.42 20.53
CA TYR A 324 1.11 3.64 20.11
C TYR A 324 1.69 4.90 20.77
N PRO A 325 3.03 4.98 20.90
CA PRO A 325 3.68 6.19 21.42
C PRO A 325 3.26 7.44 20.64
N ARG A 326 3.17 8.58 21.33
CA ARG A 326 2.66 9.83 20.76
C ARG A 326 3.46 10.29 19.53
N GLU A 327 4.78 10.08 19.55
CA GLU A 327 5.67 10.41 18.44
C GLU A 327 5.35 9.58 17.19
N ASP A 328 5.04 8.30 17.36
CA ASP A 328 4.68 7.40 16.26
C ASP A 328 3.26 7.72 15.76
N ILE A 329 2.32 8.01 16.67
CA ILE A 329 0.96 8.46 16.32
C ILE A 329 1.02 9.71 15.43
N ARG A 330 1.89 10.68 15.71
CA ARG A 330 2.02 11.88 14.86
C ARG A 330 2.44 11.56 13.43
N VAL A 331 3.27 10.54 13.23
CA VAL A 331 3.68 10.07 11.90
C VAL A 331 2.48 9.41 11.21
N TYR A 332 1.81 8.50 11.92
CA TYR A 332 0.62 7.81 11.40
C TYR A 332 -0.52 8.78 11.07
N ASP A 333 -0.81 9.75 11.92
CA ASP A 333 -1.90 10.71 11.72
C ASP A 333 -1.61 11.64 10.54
N GLU A 334 -0.37 12.14 10.39
CA GLU A 334 -0.05 12.98 9.24
C GLU A 334 -0.16 12.18 7.91
N LEU A 335 0.29 10.93 7.90
CA LEU A 335 0.16 10.03 6.75
C LEU A 335 -1.31 9.70 6.46
N GLY A 336 -2.05 9.25 7.47
CA GLY A 336 -3.44 8.81 7.38
C GLY A 336 -4.38 9.93 6.97
N GLU A 337 -4.32 11.10 7.63
CA GLU A 337 -5.14 12.27 7.28
C GLU A 337 -4.81 12.83 5.89
N THR A 338 -3.54 12.74 5.45
CA THR A 338 -3.20 13.07 4.07
C THR A 338 -3.74 12.02 3.11
N GLY A 339 -3.72 10.75 3.51
CA GLY A 339 -4.36 9.64 2.83
C GLY A 339 -5.85 9.89 2.59
N GLU A 340 -6.62 10.32 3.60
CA GLU A 340 -8.04 10.68 3.43
C GLU A 340 -8.27 11.78 2.39
N ARG A 341 -7.31 12.71 2.23
CA ARG A 341 -7.39 13.76 1.20
C ARG A 341 -7.10 13.22 -0.20
N ILE A 342 -6.25 12.19 -0.32
CA ILE A 342 -5.94 11.49 -1.58
C ILE A 342 -7.09 10.52 -1.94
N LEU A 343 -7.67 9.89 -0.93
CA LEU A 343 -8.72 8.88 -0.96
C LEU A 343 -9.99 9.45 -0.30
N PRO A 344 -10.75 10.34 -0.97
CA PRO A 344 -11.84 11.12 -0.36
C PRO A 344 -13.08 10.30 0.08
N TYR A 345 -13.04 8.98 -0.10
CA TYR A 345 -14.06 8.04 0.35
C TYR A 345 -13.60 7.16 1.51
N TYR A 346 -12.37 7.40 1.99
CA TYR A 346 -11.75 6.55 2.98
C TYR A 346 -11.71 7.26 4.33
N ASP A 347 -11.95 6.50 5.39
CA ASP A 347 -11.75 6.95 6.76
C ASP A 347 -10.43 6.37 7.31
N TYR A 348 -9.62 7.22 7.94
CA TYR A 348 -8.40 6.79 8.63
C TYR A 348 -8.72 6.34 10.07
N LEU A 349 -8.48 5.06 10.35
CA LEU A 349 -8.96 4.40 11.55
C LEU A 349 -7.88 3.55 12.23
N ILE A 350 -8.04 3.37 13.54
CA ILE A 350 -7.32 2.37 14.33
C ILE A 350 -8.09 1.05 14.23
N ILE A 351 -7.44 -0.06 13.90
CA ILE A 351 -8.10 -1.36 13.64
C ILE A 351 -9.13 -1.71 14.72
N TRP A 352 -8.70 -1.84 15.99
CA TRP A 352 -9.61 -2.31 17.04
C TRP A 352 -10.79 -1.37 17.31
N GLN A 353 -10.62 -0.07 17.02
CA GLN A 353 -11.61 0.97 17.33
C GLN A 353 -12.59 1.18 16.17
N GLY A 354 -12.09 1.19 14.93
CA GLY A 354 -12.87 1.46 13.73
C GLY A 354 -13.40 0.20 13.04
N LEU A 355 -12.84 -0.96 13.35
CA LEU A 355 -13.22 -2.24 12.76
C LEU A 355 -13.59 -3.25 13.86
N TYR A 356 -12.66 -4.11 14.26
CA TYR A 356 -12.81 -5.10 15.34
C TYR A 356 -11.41 -5.53 15.83
N THR A 357 -11.36 -6.28 16.94
CA THR A 357 -10.09 -6.77 17.49
C THR A 357 -9.45 -7.82 16.57
N VAL A 358 -8.17 -7.65 16.23
CA VAL A 358 -7.39 -8.53 15.35
C VAL A 358 -6.14 -9.01 16.08
N HIS A 359 -5.95 -10.33 16.12
CA HIS A 359 -4.74 -11.00 16.61
C HIS A 359 -3.96 -11.62 15.45
N GLY A 360 -2.63 -11.50 15.43
CA GLY A 360 -1.81 -12.12 14.38
C GLY A 360 -1.98 -11.52 12.98
N GLY A 361 -2.29 -10.23 12.87
CA GLY A 361 -2.37 -9.52 11.59
C GLY A 361 -1.01 -9.09 11.03
N SER A 362 -0.89 -8.99 9.71
CA SER A 362 0.38 -8.66 9.04
C SER A 362 0.89 -7.27 9.41
N ILE A 363 0.02 -6.25 9.43
CA ILE A 363 0.45 -4.86 9.72
C ILE A 363 0.85 -4.65 11.18
N ASP A 364 0.28 -5.42 12.11
CA ASP A 364 0.72 -5.43 13.51
C ASP A 364 2.11 -6.07 13.61
N TRP A 365 2.36 -7.16 12.88
CA TRP A 365 3.67 -7.80 12.86
C TRP A 365 4.76 -6.92 12.23
N THR A 366 4.51 -6.30 11.09
CA THR A 366 5.49 -5.41 10.46
C THR A 366 5.76 -4.17 11.31
N SER A 367 4.73 -3.63 11.98
CA SER A 367 4.89 -2.50 12.90
C SER A 367 5.63 -2.88 14.18
N ASP A 368 5.12 -3.84 14.93
CA ASP A 368 5.62 -4.17 16.28
C ASP A 368 6.84 -5.09 16.24
N GLY A 369 6.87 -6.03 15.29
CA GLY A 369 7.92 -7.02 15.12
C GLY A 369 9.10 -6.54 14.28
N LEU A 370 8.91 -5.57 13.38
CA LEU A 370 9.96 -5.10 12.46
C LEU A 370 10.18 -3.57 12.48
N GLY A 371 9.37 -2.82 13.22
CA GLY A 371 9.50 -1.36 13.32
C GLY A 371 9.18 -0.62 12.02
N VAL A 372 8.27 -1.15 11.20
CA VAL A 372 7.85 -0.61 9.90
C VAL A 372 6.59 0.22 10.08
N VAL A 373 6.53 1.42 9.48
CA VAL A 373 5.26 2.18 9.47
C VAL A 373 4.33 1.49 8.48
N SER A 374 3.21 0.97 8.97
CA SER A 374 2.42 -0.04 8.24
C SER A 374 0.94 0.35 8.17
N PHE A 375 0.35 0.27 6.97
CA PHE A 375 -1.07 0.48 6.74
C PHE A 375 -1.71 -0.71 6.05
N SER A 376 -2.98 -0.95 6.35
CA SER A 376 -3.88 -1.76 5.52
C SER A 376 -4.95 -0.86 4.93
N ASN A 377 -5.25 -1.00 3.65
CA ASN A 377 -6.37 -0.29 3.02
C ASN A 377 -7.50 -1.27 2.72
N GLU A 378 -8.70 -0.98 3.21
CA GLU A 378 -9.92 -1.67 2.79
C GLU A 378 -10.51 -0.93 1.59
N LEU A 379 -10.40 -1.50 0.38
CA LEU A 379 -10.47 -0.71 -0.85
C LEU A 379 -11.86 -0.17 -1.22
N TRP A 380 -12.81 -1.04 -1.50
CA TRP A 380 -14.10 -0.66 -2.06
C TRP A 380 -15.18 -0.51 -0.98
N SER A 381 -16.17 0.34 -1.20
CA SER A 381 -17.35 0.45 -0.35
C SER A 381 -18.57 0.77 -1.19
N GLY A 382 -19.71 0.15 -0.88
CA GLY A 382 -20.99 0.47 -1.53
C GLY A 382 -21.42 1.93 -1.34
N GLY A 383 -20.87 2.65 -0.36
CA GLY A 383 -21.06 4.10 -0.23
C GLY A 383 -20.52 4.90 -1.42
N GLN A 384 -19.64 4.31 -2.24
CA GLN A 384 -19.08 4.94 -3.44
C GLN A 384 -20.04 4.91 -4.64
N TYR A 385 -21.15 4.15 -4.58
CA TYR A 385 -22.21 4.21 -5.59
C TYR A 385 -22.81 5.62 -5.72
N PHE A 386 -22.91 6.34 -4.60
CA PHE A 386 -23.61 7.62 -4.51
C PHE A 386 -22.77 8.66 -3.75
N GLY A 387 -21.71 9.13 -4.40
CA GLY A 387 -20.64 9.86 -3.71
C GLY A 387 -20.93 11.30 -3.26
N SER A 388 -22.01 11.95 -3.72
CA SER A 388 -22.27 13.36 -3.39
C SER A 388 -22.92 13.53 -2.01
N PRO A 389 -22.65 14.63 -1.26
CA PRO A 389 -23.25 14.85 0.05
C PRO A 389 -24.78 14.78 0.07
N LEU A 390 -25.43 15.33 -0.96
CA LEU A 390 -26.88 15.29 -1.13
C LEU A 390 -27.39 13.87 -1.35
N LEU A 391 -26.68 13.07 -2.14
CA LEU A 391 -27.09 11.68 -2.35
C LEU A 391 -26.88 10.85 -1.08
N ARG A 392 -25.78 11.04 -0.34
CA ARG A 392 -25.57 10.38 0.96
C ARG A 392 -26.67 10.72 1.96
N GLU A 393 -27.11 11.99 2.01
CA GLU A 393 -28.27 12.38 2.82
C GLU A 393 -29.55 11.67 2.34
N GLN A 394 -29.75 11.60 1.02
CA GLN A 394 -30.89 10.87 0.44
C GLN A 394 -30.88 9.38 0.79
N GLN A 395 -29.71 8.74 0.93
CA GLN A 395 -29.61 7.33 1.34
C GLN A 395 -30.13 7.08 2.77
N GLN A 396 -30.21 8.11 3.61
CA GLN A 396 -30.73 8.02 4.98
C GLN A 396 -32.26 8.08 5.05
N GLY A 397 -32.93 8.52 3.96
CA GLY A 397 -34.38 8.61 3.91
C GLY A 397 -35.03 7.24 3.68
N PRO A 398 -35.95 6.76 4.53
CA PRO A 398 -36.57 5.44 4.36
C PRO A 398 -37.30 5.28 3.02
N ASP A 399 -37.94 6.35 2.55
CA ASP A 399 -38.71 6.38 1.29
C ASP A 399 -37.85 6.63 0.04
N SER A 400 -36.53 6.78 0.21
CA SER A 400 -35.62 7.03 -0.90
C SER A 400 -35.47 5.79 -1.79
N PRO A 401 -35.39 5.94 -3.13
CA PRO A 401 -35.10 4.82 -4.02
C PRO A 401 -33.65 4.32 -3.89
N ILE A 402 -32.78 5.08 -3.21
CA ILE A 402 -31.37 4.72 -2.99
C ILE A 402 -31.04 4.47 -1.51
N SER A 403 -32.04 4.19 -0.66
CA SER A 403 -31.82 3.79 0.72
C SER A 403 -31.72 2.28 0.90
N GLY A 404 -31.01 1.84 1.94
CA GLY A 404 -30.93 0.44 2.33
C GLY A 404 -30.58 -0.50 1.17
N GLN A 405 -31.32 -1.61 1.07
CA GLN A 405 -31.12 -2.61 0.02
C GLN A 405 -31.48 -2.08 -1.39
N LYS A 406 -32.45 -1.14 -1.49
CA LYS A 406 -32.88 -0.54 -2.77
C LYS A 406 -31.73 0.16 -3.50
N SER A 407 -30.76 0.68 -2.75
CA SER A 407 -29.56 1.32 -3.31
C SER A 407 -28.78 0.44 -4.30
N ARG A 408 -28.66 -0.87 -4.02
CA ARG A 408 -27.94 -1.83 -4.86
C ARG A 408 -28.70 -2.11 -6.15
N PHE A 409 -30.00 -2.33 -6.03
CA PHE A 409 -30.90 -2.52 -7.18
C PHE A 409 -30.95 -1.28 -8.06
N PHE A 410 -31.08 -0.10 -7.48
CA PHE A 410 -31.05 1.15 -8.25
C PHE A 410 -29.73 1.29 -9.01
N PHE A 411 -28.60 1.01 -8.37
CA PHE A 411 -27.30 1.08 -9.03
C PHE A 411 -27.20 0.05 -10.17
N ASP A 412 -27.63 -1.19 -9.93
CA ASP A 412 -27.62 -2.21 -10.96
C ASP A 412 -28.55 -1.87 -12.14
N ASP A 413 -29.81 -1.52 -11.88
CA ASP A 413 -30.83 -1.22 -12.89
C ASP A 413 -30.43 -0.03 -13.79
N PHE A 414 -29.88 1.05 -13.21
CA PHE A 414 -29.65 2.31 -13.92
C PHE A 414 -28.20 2.58 -14.33
N VAL A 415 -27.21 1.97 -13.66
CA VAL A 415 -25.78 2.21 -13.93
C VAL A 415 -25.14 1.00 -14.59
N GLU A 416 -25.35 -0.20 -14.04
CA GLU A 416 -24.82 -1.45 -14.60
C GLU A 416 -25.79 -2.12 -15.60
N LEU A 417 -26.96 -1.51 -15.82
CA LEU A 417 -27.96 -1.92 -16.79
C LEU A 417 -28.50 -3.35 -16.57
N GLY A 418 -28.63 -3.76 -15.31
CA GLY A 418 -29.18 -5.06 -14.90
C GLY A 418 -28.24 -6.24 -15.13
N ASP A 419 -26.93 -6.01 -15.21
CA ASP A 419 -25.96 -7.09 -15.41
C ASP A 419 -25.72 -7.92 -14.14
N ASN A 420 -25.99 -7.41 -12.92
CA ASN A 420 -25.51 -8.08 -11.71
C ASN A 420 -26.56 -8.85 -10.91
N TYR A 421 -27.84 -8.52 -11.02
CA TYR A 421 -28.88 -9.25 -10.31
C TYR A 421 -29.48 -10.37 -11.16
N VAL A 422 -29.58 -11.56 -10.57
CA VAL A 422 -30.27 -12.72 -11.14
C VAL A 422 -31.62 -12.85 -10.46
N GLU A 423 -32.68 -12.81 -11.26
CA GLU A 423 -34.05 -12.93 -10.78
C GLU A 423 -34.32 -14.33 -10.23
N TRP A 424 -35.14 -14.39 -9.18
CA TRP A 424 -35.54 -15.64 -8.56
C TRP A 424 -36.28 -16.55 -9.54
N ALA A 425 -35.81 -17.79 -9.68
CA ALA A 425 -36.36 -18.80 -10.57
C ALA A 425 -36.66 -20.10 -9.80
N PRO A 426 -37.79 -20.78 -10.07
CA PRO A 426 -38.10 -22.07 -9.45
C PRO A 426 -37.04 -23.14 -9.73
N PHE A 427 -36.72 -23.93 -8.71
CA PHE A 427 -35.79 -25.04 -8.76
C PHE A 427 -36.26 -26.19 -7.87
N ASP A 428 -36.04 -27.43 -8.31
CA ASP A 428 -36.38 -28.64 -7.54
C ASP A 428 -35.14 -29.16 -6.83
N HIS A 429 -35.00 -28.82 -5.55
CA HIS A 429 -33.81 -29.13 -4.76
C HIS A 429 -33.85 -30.57 -4.22
N PRO A 430 -32.75 -31.34 -4.33
CA PRO A 430 -32.70 -32.73 -3.86
C PRO A 430 -33.13 -32.93 -2.40
N GLU A 431 -32.67 -32.07 -1.50
CA GLU A 431 -33.03 -32.12 -0.07
C GLU A 431 -34.21 -31.23 0.33
N TYR A 432 -34.27 -30.00 -0.18
CA TYR A 432 -35.28 -29.02 0.24
C TYR A 432 -36.60 -29.10 -0.53
N GLY A 433 -36.67 -29.85 -1.64
CA GLY A 433 -37.82 -29.87 -2.55
C GLY A 433 -37.97 -28.58 -3.34
N GLU A 434 -39.20 -28.12 -3.58
CA GLU A 434 -39.47 -26.89 -4.33
C GLU A 434 -38.88 -25.65 -3.61
N VAL A 435 -37.93 -24.98 -4.28
CA VAL A 435 -37.27 -23.75 -3.84
C VAL A 435 -37.14 -22.77 -5.01
N GLU A 436 -36.57 -21.59 -4.75
CA GLU A 436 -36.15 -20.66 -5.80
C GLU A 436 -34.66 -20.28 -5.64
N LEU A 437 -33.96 -20.19 -6.77
CA LEU A 437 -32.58 -19.73 -6.89
C LEU A 437 -32.56 -18.30 -7.45
N GLY A 438 -31.72 -17.43 -6.90
CA GLY A 438 -31.54 -16.06 -7.39
C GLY A 438 -30.53 -15.28 -6.55
N GLY A 439 -30.22 -14.04 -6.91
CA GLY A 439 -29.36 -13.18 -6.10
C GLY A 439 -28.30 -12.40 -6.88
N TRP A 440 -27.23 -12.02 -6.19
CA TRP A 440 -26.18 -11.15 -6.74
C TRP A 440 -25.01 -11.96 -7.30
N LYS A 441 -24.53 -11.58 -8.49
CA LYS A 441 -23.28 -12.11 -9.05
C LYS A 441 -22.08 -11.85 -8.13
N LYS A 442 -21.10 -12.77 -8.12
CA LYS A 442 -19.92 -12.72 -7.23
C LYS A 442 -19.05 -11.47 -7.33
N TYR A 443 -19.06 -10.78 -8.48
CA TYR A 443 -18.29 -9.56 -8.70
C TYR A 443 -19.03 -8.26 -8.33
N PHE A 444 -20.25 -8.37 -7.80
CA PHE A 444 -21.03 -7.20 -7.40
C PHE A 444 -20.91 -6.89 -5.90
N ALA A 445 -21.14 -5.63 -5.54
CA ALA A 445 -21.13 -5.08 -4.17
C ALA A 445 -19.77 -5.08 -3.45
N ARG A 446 -19.15 -6.25 -3.25
CA ARG A 446 -17.84 -6.34 -2.59
C ARG A 446 -16.73 -5.89 -3.52
N ILE A 447 -16.84 -6.15 -4.80
CA ILE A 447 -15.86 -5.74 -5.82
C ILE A 447 -16.37 -4.49 -6.54
N ASN A 448 -15.46 -3.58 -6.89
CA ASN A 448 -15.84 -2.36 -7.57
C ASN A 448 -16.28 -2.67 -9.01
N PRO A 449 -17.27 -1.93 -9.54
CA PRO A 449 -17.55 -1.86 -10.97
C PRO A 449 -16.29 -1.63 -11.81
N ARG A 450 -16.20 -2.32 -12.95
CA ARG A 450 -15.01 -2.27 -13.80
C ARG A 450 -14.69 -0.84 -14.26
N PHE A 451 -15.71 -0.05 -14.60
CA PHE A 451 -15.54 1.33 -15.05
C PHE A 451 -15.01 2.28 -13.96
N MET A 452 -15.08 1.89 -12.68
CA MET A 452 -14.57 2.66 -11.54
C MET A 452 -13.14 2.26 -11.13
N SER A 453 -12.58 1.22 -11.74
CA SER A 453 -11.30 0.62 -11.34
C SER A 453 -10.13 1.59 -11.43
N MET A 454 -10.05 2.37 -12.51
CA MET A 454 -8.91 3.28 -12.74
C MET A 454 -8.76 4.34 -11.65
N GLU A 455 -9.86 4.89 -11.15
CA GLU A 455 -9.82 5.84 -10.04
C GLU A 455 -9.36 5.15 -8.74
N LEU A 456 -9.92 3.96 -8.45
CA LEU A 456 -9.56 3.17 -7.28
C LEU A 456 -8.06 2.83 -7.28
N PHE A 457 -7.54 2.36 -8.42
CA PHE A 457 -6.14 1.99 -8.58
C PHE A 457 -5.22 3.19 -8.41
N HIS A 458 -5.51 4.28 -9.13
CA HIS A 458 -4.66 5.45 -9.13
C HIS A 458 -4.59 6.13 -7.76
N ARG A 459 -5.72 6.29 -7.06
CA ARG A 459 -5.72 6.95 -5.75
C ARG A 459 -5.02 6.12 -4.67
N ASN A 460 -5.24 4.80 -4.66
CA ASN A 460 -4.56 3.92 -3.70
C ASN A 460 -3.07 3.86 -3.95
N MET A 461 -2.65 3.74 -5.21
CA MET A 461 -1.25 3.87 -5.59
C MET A 461 -0.68 5.21 -5.13
N ALA A 462 -1.38 6.33 -5.36
CA ALA A 462 -0.90 7.66 -5.00
C ALA A 462 -0.66 7.81 -3.48
N PHE A 463 -1.56 7.29 -2.64
CA PHE A 463 -1.36 7.24 -1.20
C PHE A 463 -0.12 6.42 -0.82
N THR A 464 0.05 5.25 -1.43
CA THR A 464 1.19 4.37 -1.17
C THR A 464 2.51 4.96 -1.64
N LEU A 465 2.53 5.69 -2.77
CA LEU A 465 3.72 6.43 -3.22
C LEU A 465 4.04 7.62 -2.30
N TYR A 466 3.01 8.31 -1.78
CA TYR A 466 3.20 9.35 -0.77
C TYR A 466 3.80 8.76 0.52
N HIS A 467 3.30 7.62 0.99
CA HIS A 467 3.89 6.91 2.12
C HIS A 467 5.36 6.53 1.86
N ALA A 468 5.66 5.96 0.69
CA ALA A 468 7.03 5.61 0.29
C ALA A 468 7.97 6.85 0.26
N ASP A 469 7.46 7.99 -0.20
CA ASP A 469 8.21 9.24 -0.18
C ASP A 469 8.55 9.71 1.24
N GLN A 470 7.64 9.50 2.20
CA GLN A 470 7.82 9.89 3.60
C GLN A 470 8.71 8.96 4.42
N MET A 471 9.16 7.83 3.86
CA MET A 471 10.16 6.94 4.49
C MET A 471 11.49 7.68 4.75
N PRO A 472 12.29 7.26 5.76
CA PRO A 472 13.49 8.00 6.16
C PRO A 472 14.47 8.19 5.01
N LEU A 473 15.02 9.40 4.90
CA LEU A 473 16.08 9.73 3.93
C LEU A 473 17.14 10.55 4.64
N MET A 474 18.27 9.90 4.93
CA MET A 474 19.38 10.57 5.59
C MET A 474 20.17 11.43 4.61
N SER A 475 20.59 12.61 5.06
CA SER A 475 21.52 13.47 4.33
C SER A 475 22.49 14.18 5.29
N ILE A 476 23.65 14.58 4.77
CA ILE A 476 24.61 15.40 5.52
C ILE A 476 24.38 16.87 5.17
N GLY A 477 24.30 17.70 6.20
CA GLY A 477 24.22 19.15 6.07
C GLY A 477 25.59 19.83 6.09
N GLU A 478 25.66 20.97 6.79
CA GLU A 478 26.89 21.71 6.99
C GLU A 478 27.88 20.93 7.87
N ALA A 479 29.16 20.97 7.49
CA ALA A 479 30.26 20.48 8.31
C ALA A 479 31.29 21.60 8.53
N THR A 480 31.60 21.91 9.79
CA THR A 480 32.54 22.98 10.16
C THR A 480 33.69 22.43 10.99
N VAL A 481 34.86 23.05 10.84
CA VAL A 481 36.08 22.72 11.57
C VAL A 481 36.66 24.00 12.15
N GLU A 482 36.88 24.01 13.46
CA GLU A 482 37.47 25.13 14.19
C GLU A 482 38.68 24.64 14.97
N ASN A 483 39.84 25.28 14.79
CA ASN A 483 41.03 24.97 15.58
C ASN A 483 40.90 25.61 16.97
N VAL A 484 40.90 24.79 18.02
CA VAL A 484 40.77 25.26 19.43
C VAL A 484 42.11 25.30 20.16
N GLY A 485 43.23 25.09 19.43
CA GLY A 485 44.60 25.11 19.93
C GLY A 485 45.17 23.72 20.23
N GLY A 486 46.50 23.60 20.19
CA GLY A 486 47.20 22.35 20.59
C GLY A 486 46.93 21.14 19.70
N ASN A 487 46.73 21.33 18.40
CA ASN A 487 46.29 20.31 17.42
C ASN A 487 44.94 19.67 17.78
N VAL A 488 44.10 20.37 18.53
CA VAL A 488 42.72 19.98 18.82
C VAL A 488 41.78 20.80 17.95
N PHE A 489 40.81 20.13 17.37
CA PHE A 489 39.80 20.70 16.50
C PHE A 489 38.41 20.41 17.04
N ARG A 490 37.54 21.42 16.98
CA ARG A 490 36.10 21.25 17.12
C ARG A 490 35.54 21.00 15.73
N VAL A 491 34.93 19.84 15.54
CA VAL A 491 34.26 19.46 14.29
C VAL A 491 32.78 19.37 14.56
N ARG A 492 31.96 20.10 13.78
CA ARG A 492 30.50 19.97 13.84
C ARG A 492 29.97 19.45 12.52
N VAL A 493 29.04 18.50 12.58
CA VAL A 493 28.40 17.92 11.39
C VAL A 493 26.89 17.91 11.60
N ASP A 494 26.16 18.55 10.69
CA ASP A 494 24.70 18.43 10.60
C ASP A 494 24.34 17.09 9.96
N ILE A 495 23.52 16.31 10.67
CA ILE A 495 22.90 15.09 10.17
C ILE A 495 21.40 15.39 10.04
N ARG A 496 20.81 15.03 8.90
CA ARG A 496 19.42 15.36 8.58
C ARG A 496 18.64 14.11 8.22
N ASN A 497 17.39 14.06 8.66
CA ASN A 497 16.38 13.22 8.04
C ASN A 497 15.38 14.17 7.36
N GLU A 498 15.30 14.10 6.04
CA GLU A 498 14.48 15.03 5.25
C GLU A 498 12.99 14.67 5.27
N ARG A 499 12.65 13.45 5.71
CA ARG A 499 11.31 12.88 5.61
C ARG A 499 10.66 12.67 6.98
N LEU A 500 9.34 12.46 6.96
CA LEU A 500 8.50 12.40 8.15
C LEU A 500 8.83 11.21 9.05
N ILE A 501 9.06 10.02 8.47
CA ILE A 501 9.26 8.80 9.25
C ILE A 501 10.67 8.83 9.89
N PRO A 502 10.82 8.58 11.19
CA PRO A 502 12.12 8.47 11.83
C PRO A 502 12.84 7.19 11.41
N THR A 503 14.17 7.14 11.51
CA THR A 503 14.92 5.92 11.16
C THR A 503 14.61 4.74 12.10
N ILE A 504 14.15 5.02 13.32
CA ILE A 504 13.68 4.06 14.32
C ILE A 504 12.46 4.66 15.01
N THR A 505 11.30 3.99 14.96
CA THR A 505 10.10 4.41 15.69
C THR A 505 10.26 4.19 17.20
N VAL A 506 9.47 4.88 18.02
CA VAL A 506 9.55 4.71 19.48
C VAL A 506 9.14 3.29 19.87
N ARG A 507 8.11 2.74 19.24
CA ARG A 507 7.66 1.34 19.40
C ARG A 507 8.76 0.36 19.04
N ALA A 508 9.43 0.54 17.89
CA ALA A 508 10.53 -0.33 17.46
C ALA A 508 11.68 -0.36 18.46
N ARG A 509 12.00 0.80 19.04
CA ARG A 509 13.01 0.92 20.10
C ARG A 509 12.58 0.23 21.39
N GLN A 510 11.32 0.35 21.79
CA GLN A 510 10.78 -0.33 22.97
C GLN A 510 10.84 -1.86 22.82
N ASN A 511 10.56 -2.36 21.61
CA ASN A 511 10.56 -3.79 21.30
C ASN A 511 11.96 -4.35 20.97
N ASN A 512 12.98 -3.49 20.78
CA ASN A 512 14.34 -3.86 20.36
C ASN A 512 14.39 -4.64 19.03
N VAL A 513 13.55 -4.27 18.06
CA VAL A 513 13.40 -4.99 16.79
C VAL A 513 14.18 -4.41 15.61
N VAL A 514 14.78 -3.23 15.79
CA VAL A 514 15.63 -2.59 14.77
C VAL A 514 17.02 -2.34 15.34
N ARG A 515 18.07 -2.67 14.57
CA ARG A 515 19.45 -2.34 14.93
C ARG A 515 19.57 -0.82 15.16
N PRO A 516 20.20 -0.37 16.26
CA PRO A 516 20.49 1.04 16.48
C PRO A 516 21.23 1.68 15.30
N ASP A 517 20.98 2.97 15.08
CA ASP A 517 21.77 3.75 14.14
C ASP A 517 23.19 3.92 14.68
N LEU A 518 24.17 4.01 13.78
CA LEU A 518 25.58 4.16 14.13
C LEU A 518 26.12 5.47 13.59
N LEU A 519 26.90 6.14 14.41
CA LEU A 519 27.70 7.29 14.01
C LEU A 519 29.17 6.94 14.21
N THR A 520 29.93 6.85 13.12
CA THR A 520 31.35 6.46 13.15
C THR A 520 32.26 7.59 12.69
N VAL A 521 33.48 7.57 13.22
CA VAL A 521 34.56 8.48 12.83
C VAL A 521 35.73 7.65 12.31
N ASP A 522 36.09 7.86 11.05
CA ASP A 522 37.25 7.24 10.42
C ASP A 522 38.33 8.29 10.15
N GLY A 523 39.60 7.95 10.41
CA GLY A 523 40.76 8.82 10.18
C GLY A 523 41.84 8.62 11.24
N ASN A 524 43.02 9.20 11.02
CA ASN A 524 44.11 9.17 11.99
C ASN A 524 43.95 10.29 13.04
N VAL A 525 42.85 10.25 13.78
CA VAL A 525 42.45 11.26 14.77
C VAL A 525 42.03 10.59 16.07
N GLU A 526 42.34 11.21 17.20
CA GLU A 526 41.86 10.80 18.53
C GLU A 526 40.58 11.58 18.84
N VAL A 527 39.47 10.89 19.11
CA VAL A 527 38.21 11.53 19.55
C VAL A 527 38.25 11.74 21.06
N ILE A 528 38.40 13.01 21.49
CA ILE A 528 38.50 13.38 22.91
C ILE A 528 37.12 13.44 23.56
N ALA A 529 36.14 14.00 22.85
CA ALA A 529 34.77 14.15 23.33
C ALA A 529 33.81 14.23 22.14
N ALA A 530 32.58 13.76 22.36
CA ALA A 530 31.48 13.92 21.42
C ALA A 530 30.21 14.33 22.14
N GLY A 531 29.32 15.06 21.47
CA GLY A 531 28.02 15.41 22.03
C GLY A 531 27.09 16.09 21.03
N TRP A 532 25.80 16.11 21.38
CA TRP A 532 24.77 16.76 20.56
C TRP A 532 24.68 18.24 20.91
N VAL A 533 24.67 19.10 19.88
CA VAL A 533 24.46 20.54 20.07
C VAL A 533 22.96 20.79 20.24
N PRO A 534 22.49 21.29 21.39
CA PRO A 534 21.04 21.46 21.63
C PRO A 534 20.41 22.51 20.72
N ASN A 535 21.15 23.58 20.42
CA ASN A 535 20.72 24.63 19.51
C ASN A 535 21.94 25.25 18.81
N LYS A 536 22.09 25.02 17.50
CA LYS A 536 23.20 25.57 16.72
C LYS A 536 23.19 27.10 16.60
N PHE A 537 22.03 27.73 16.78
CA PHE A 537 21.85 29.18 16.71
C PHE A 537 21.91 29.89 18.07
N ARG A 538 21.88 29.12 19.18
CA ARG A 538 22.04 29.61 20.55
C ARG A 538 23.00 28.69 21.29
N PRO A 539 24.31 28.97 21.26
CA PRO A 539 25.31 28.09 21.84
C PRO A 539 25.08 27.94 23.36
N GLY A 540 24.69 26.75 23.78
CA GLY A 540 24.70 26.28 25.16
C GLY A 540 25.69 25.12 25.31
N PRO A 541 25.84 24.56 26.52
CA PRO A 541 26.65 23.35 26.72
C PRO A 541 26.17 22.21 25.81
N THR A 542 27.11 21.55 25.13
CA THR A 542 26.83 20.35 24.32
C THR A 542 26.41 19.20 25.24
N ASP A 543 25.35 18.48 24.88
CA ASP A 543 24.91 17.28 25.58
C ASP A 543 25.89 16.15 25.28
N ARG A 544 26.79 15.87 26.23
CA ARG A 544 27.85 14.87 26.06
C ARG A 544 27.26 13.49 25.81
N ILE A 545 27.89 12.76 24.89
CA ILE A 545 27.63 11.34 24.71
C ILE A 545 28.37 10.58 25.81
N ASP A 546 27.59 9.82 26.58
CA ASP A 546 28.09 8.96 27.65
C ASP A 546 28.37 7.55 27.11
N GLN A 547 29.45 7.41 26.33
CA GLN A 547 29.99 6.15 25.80
C GLN A 547 31.52 6.18 25.88
N GLU A 548 32.14 5.02 26.06
CA GLU A 548 33.61 4.90 26.07
C GLU A 548 34.20 5.00 24.65
N GLU A 549 33.61 4.29 23.68
CA GLU A 549 34.01 4.30 22.26
C GLU A 549 33.35 5.49 21.53
N LEU A 550 34.04 6.64 21.49
CA LEU A 550 33.52 7.87 20.87
C LEU A 550 33.75 7.98 19.36
N ASP A 551 34.57 7.09 18.79
CA ASP A 551 34.74 6.88 17.36
C ASP A 551 33.64 5.98 16.77
N ARG A 552 32.85 5.31 17.63
CA ARG A 552 31.70 4.49 17.25
C ARG A 552 30.53 4.68 18.22
N ILE A 553 29.71 5.67 17.97
CA ILE A 553 28.58 6.06 18.81
C ILE A 553 27.31 5.29 18.40
N ILE A 554 26.69 4.61 19.36
CA ILE A 554 25.41 3.91 19.19
C ILE A 554 24.24 4.87 19.48
N ILE A 555 23.29 4.99 18.54
CA ILE A 555 22.12 5.87 18.66
C ILE A 555 20.85 5.01 18.69
N ARG A 556 20.48 4.55 19.89
CA ARG A 556 19.32 3.66 20.10
C ARG A 556 17.97 4.31 19.80
N SER A 557 17.90 5.65 19.83
CA SER A 557 16.69 6.41 19.51
C SER A 557 16.49 6.65 18.02
N GLY A 558 17.47 6.28 17.17
CA GLY A 558 17.53 6.71 15.79
C GLY A 558 17.57 8.23 15.59
N HIS A 559 17.34 8.65 14.35
CA HIS A 559 17.18 10.02 13.91
C HIS A 559 15.69 10.37 13.73
N PRO A 560 15.18 11.41 14.42
CA PRO A 560 13.81 11.88 14.24
C PRO A 560 13.54 12.37 12.81
N GLY A 561 12.31 12.21 12.33
CA GLY A 561 11.88 12.72 11.02
C GLY A 561 11.81 14.24 10.94
N ARG A 562 12.10 14.79 9.75
CA ARG A 562 12.15 16.23 9.44
C ARG A 562 12.95 17.05 10.45
N THR A 563 14.08 16.51 10.90
CA THR A 563 14.97 17.20 11.83
C THR A 563 16.38 17.30 11.29
N THR A 564 17.13 18.27 11.82
CA THR A 564 18.58 18.32 11.74
C THR A 564 19.14 18.20 13.15
N ARG A 565 20.05 17.26 13.37
CA ARG A 565 20.83 17.16 14.60
C ARG A 565 22.30 17.43 14.29
N THR A 566 22.90 18.33 15.05
CA THR A 566 24.33 18.64 14.89
C THR A 566 25.12 17.86 15.93
N ILE A 567 25.99 16.96 15.49
CA ILE A 567 26.99 16.35 16.35
C ILE A 567 28.22 17.26 16.41
N GLU A 568 28.77 17.44 17.61
CA GLU A 568 30.05 18.09 17.84
C GLU A 568 31.07 17.05 18.35
N TYR A 569 32.24 17.04 17.73
CA TYR A 569 33.41 16.31 18.17
C TYR A 569 34.53 17.28 18.56
N LEU A 570 35.24 16.95 19.64
CA LEU A 570 36.59 17.46 19.88
C LEU A 570 37.58 16.36 19.50
N VAL A 571 38.43 16.62 18.52
CA VAL A 571 39.39 15.64 18.00
C VAL A 571 40.81 16.19 18.06
N ARG A 572 41.79 15.33 18.34
CA ARG A 572 43.22 15.66 18.25
C ARG A 572 43.81 14.95 17.05
N GLY A 573 44.57 15.67 16.23
CA GLY A 573 45.25 15.07 15.08
C GLY A 573 45.44 16.05 13.92
N SER A 574 45.67 15.51 12.73
CA SER A 574 45.81 16.29 11.49
C SER A 574 45.41 15.43 10.30
N GLY A 575 45.11 16.04 9.15
CA GLY A 575 44.75 15.31 7.93
C GLY A 575 43.25 15.35 7.68
N THR A 576 42.63 14.20 7.47
CA THR A 576 41.19 14.09 7.16
C THR A 576 40.49 13.22 8.18
N MET A 577 39.25 13.60 8.49
CA MET A 577 38.33 12.87 9.34
C MET A 577 37.03 12.68 8.57
N THR A 578 36.55 11.44 8.48
CA THR A 578 35.26 11.12 7.87
C THR A 578 34.27 10.80 8.97
N VAL A 579 33.11 11.46 8.95
CA VAL A 579 32.00 11.18 9.85
C VAL A 579 30.92 10.47 9.03
N THR A 580 30.50 9.29 9.46
CA THR A 580 29.50 8.46 8.78
C THR A 580 28.31 8.22 9.70
N TYR A 581 27.10 8.47 9.19
CA TYR A 581 25.85 8.09 9.83
C TYR A 581 25.24 6.91 9.08
N SER A 582 25.00 5.80 9.75
CA SER A 582 24.41 4.58 9.18
C SER A 582 23.10 4.26 9.87
N ALA A 583 22.00 4.39 9.12
CA ALA A 583 20.68 3.94 9.51
C ALA A 583 20.24 2.77 8.64
N VAL A 584 19.64 1.74 9.25
CA VAL A 584 19.15 0.57 8.51
C VAL A 584 18.06 0.96 7.50
N LYS A 585 17.13 1.80 7.93
CA LYS A 585 15.95 2.22 7.17
C LYS A 585 16.09 3.58 6.48
N GLY A 586 17.19 4.30 6.73
CA GLY A 586 17.45 5.64 6.17
C GLY A 586 18.70 5.73 5.28
N GLY A 587 19.40 4.62 5.07
CA GLY A 587 20.64 4.56 4.32
C GLY A 587 21.87 5.00 5.12
N THR A 588 23.01 5.05 4.44
CA THR A 588 24.30 5.47 5.02
C THR A 588 24.81 6.71 4.30
N VAL A 589 25.15 7.74 5.07
CA VAL A 589 25.68 9.01 4.56
C VAL A 589 26.95 9.41 5.29
N SER A 590 27.85 10.10 4.60
CA SER A 590 29.15 10.47 5.17
C SER A 590 29.63 11.81 4.66
N THR A 591 30.47 12.47 5.45
CA THR A 591 31.23 13.65 5.00
C THR A 591 32.67 13.58 5.49
N THR A 592 33.59 14.09 4.69
CA THR A 592 35.01 14.17 5.03
C THR A 592 35.41 15.62 5.23
N VAL A 593 35.93 15.92 6.42
CA VAL A 593 36.48 17.23 6.77
C VAL A 593 37.99 17.19 6.87
N ARG A 594 38.63 18.34 6.72
CA ARG A 594 40.09 18.47 6.80
C ARG A 594 40.50 19.23 8.06
N LEU A 595 41.40 18.64 8.83
CA LEU A 595 41.97 19.21 10.05
C LEU A 595 43.33 19.82 9.73
N ARG A 596 43.41 21.16 9.80
CA ARG A 596 44.60 21.94 9.41
C ARG A 596 44.91 23.05 10.39
#